data_AF-A0A7R9C3U0-F1
#
_entry.id   AF-A0A7R9C3U0-F1
#
_cell.length_a   1.000
_cell.length_b   1.000
_cell.length_c   1.000
_cell.angle_alpha   90.00
_cell.angle_beta   90.00
_cell.angle_gamma   90.00
#
_symmetry.space_group_name_H-M   'P 1'
#
loop_
_entity.id
_entity.type
_entity.pdbx_description
1 polymer ?
#
loop_
_entity_poly.entity_id
_entity_poly.type
_entity_poly.pdbx_seq_one_letter_code
_entity_poly.pdbx_strand_id
1 'polypeptide(L)'
;LGVLLLEMFEYFAHKFDFRKYGIDALTGELVRKQIPSGVLYIVNPIKPNENIASATNSFPILLGSFKWIFAELHTSVLRGSNGGIQQGILGKLLGFTEEELKGRELHERLFHRRVFGPV
;
A
#
# COMPACT_ATOMS: atom_id res chain seq x y z
N LEU A 1 -7.82 -5.84 8.81
CA LEU A 1 -7.03 -5.45 7.62
C LEU A 1 -7.09 -3.94 7.35
N GLY A 2 -8.26 -3.30 7.28
CA GLY A 2 -8.36 -1.86 7.01
C GLY A 2 -7.61 -0.95 7.99
N VAL A 3 -7.69 -1.24 9.30
CA VAL A 3 -6.94 -0.52 10.33
C VAL A 3 -5.43 -0.69 10.16
N LEU A 4 -4.96 -1.93 9.97
CA LEU A 4 -3.53 -2.22 9.73
C LEU A 4 -2.98 -1.49 8.50
N LEU A 5 -3.78 -1.38 7.43
CA LEU A 5 -3.39 -0.66 6.22
C LEU A 5 -3.24 0.84 6.50
N LEU A 6 -4.18 1.43 7.25
CA LEU A 6 -4.12 2.83 7.65
C LEU A 6 -2.90 3.10 8.54
N GLU A 7 -2.65 2.25 9.55
CA GLU A 7 -1.50 2.35 10.45
C GLU A 7 -0.17 2.23 9.70
N MET A 8 -0.07 1.31 8.72
CA MET A 8 1.10 1.17 7.86
C MET A 8 1.36 2.46 7.07
N PHE A 9 0.33 3.02 6.43
CA PHE A 9 0.49 4.26 5.66
C PHE A 9 0.81 5.46 6.57
N GLU A 10 0.21 5.56 7.75
CA GLU A 10 0.56 6.59 8.74
C GLU A 10 2.03 6.48 9.14
N TYR A 11 2.49 5.26 9.45
CA TYR A 11 3.85 5.00 9.90
C TYR A 11 4.87 5.44 8.84
N PHE A 12 4.71 5.01 7.59
CA PHE A 12 5.64 5.38 6.52
C PHE A 12 5.44 6.80 5.97
N ALA A 13 4.27 7.43 6.16
CA ALA A 13 4.06 8.82 5.74
C ALA A 13 4.69 9.83 6.71
N HIS A 14 4.66 9.53 8.01
CA HIS A 14 4.89 10.53 9.06
C HIS A 14 5.87 10.13 10.17
N LYS A 15 5.96 8.84 10.53
CA LYS A 15 6.71 8.39 11.72
C LYS A 15 8.09 7.83 11.37
N PHE A 16 8.23 7.14 10.24
CA PHE A 16 9.48 6.52 9.84
C PHE A 16 10.52 7.56 9.39
N ASP A 17 11.68 7.59 10.07
CA ASP A 17 12.79 8.47 9.70
C ASP A 17 13.65 7.82 8.61
N PHE A 18 13.24 7.97 7.35
CA PHE A 18 13.98 7.46 6.19
C PHE A 18 15.40 8.00 6.07
N ARG A 19 15.74 9.12 6.74
CA ARG A 19 17.11 9.64 6.71
C ARG A 19 18.05 8.78 7.53
N LYS A 20 17.55 8.17 8.61
CA LYS A 20 18.37 7.44 9.58
C LYS A 20 18.21 5.93 9.49
N TYR A 21 17.04 5.44 9.09
CA TYR A 21 16.71 4.03 9.17
C TYR A 21 16.38 3.42 7.82
N GLY A 22 16.69 2.14 7.69
CA GLY A 22 16.22 1.23 6.66
C GLY A 22 15.51 0.04 7.28
N ILE A 23 15.11 -0.90 6.43
CA ILE A 23 14.43 -2.13 6.83
C ILE A 23 15.28 -3.31 6.40
N ASP A 24 15.50 -4.25 7.30
CA ASP A 24 16.03 -5.56 6.94
C ASP A 24 14.90 -6.46 6.46
N ALA A 25 14.94 -6.88 5.20
CA ALA A 25 13.89 -7.70 4.60
C ALA A 25 13.86 -9.14 5.15
N LEU A 26 14.96 -9.62 5.75
CA LEU A 26 15.04 -10.96 6.32
C LEU A 26 14.46 -11.02 7.73
N THR A 27 14.78 -10.02 8.56
CA THR A 27 14.38 -9.99 9.98
C THR A 27 13.13 -9.14 10.23
N GLY A 28 12.81 -8.24 9.31
CA GLY A 28 11.76 -7.22 9.50
C GLY A 28 12.18 -6.09 10.43
N GLU A 29 13.43 -6.07 10.90
CA GLU A 29 13.91 -5.10 11.87
C GLU A 29 14.35 -3.77 11.23
N LEU A 30 14.39 -2.73 12.07
CA LEU A 30 14.95 -1.45 11.70
C LEU A 30 16.47 -1.51 11.76
N VAL A 31 17.11 -1.16 10.65
CA VAL A 31 18.56 -1.02 10.59
C VAL A 31 18.95 0.45 10.53
N ARG A 32 19.97 0.84 11.30
CA ARG A 32 20.52 2.18 11.23
C ARG A 32 21.44 2.30 10.02
N LYS A 33 21.20 3.29 9.16
CA LYS A 33 22.06 3.57 8.02
C LYS A 33 23.42 4.05 8.49
N GLN A 34 24.49 3.55 7.86
CA GLN A 34 25.84 4.04 8.10
C GLN A 34 26.00 5.48 7.59
N ILE A 35 25.41 5.79 6.44
CA ILE A 35 25.40 7.12 5.82
C ILE A 35 23.95 7.63 5.77
N PRO A 36 23.62 8.74 6.46
CA PRO A 36 22.29 9.32 6.38
C PRO A 36 21.91 9.68 4.95
N SER A 37 20.72 9.28 4.51
CA SER A 37 20.26 9.51 3.15
C SER A 37 18.74 9.57 3.10
N GLY A 38 18.19 10.53 2.36
CA GLY A 38 16.74 10.69 2.20
C GLY A 38 16.12 9.73 1.19
N VAL A 39 16.59 8.48 1.10
CA VAL A 39 16.10 7.46 0.17
C VAL A 39 15.59 6.23 0.92
N LEU A 40 14.74 5.43 0.29
CA LEU A 40 14.35 4.14 0.84
C LEU A 40 15.58 3.23 0.91
N TYR A 41 15.75 2.57 2.05
CA TYR A 41 16.83 1.60 2.25
C TYR A 41 16.25 0.29 2.72
N ILE A 42 16.41 -0.74 1.90
CA ILE A 42 16.02 -2.11 2.24
C ILE A 42 17.26 -2.98 2.06
N VAL A 43 17.66 -3.67 3.12
CA VAL A 43 18.83 -4.56 3.10
C VAL A 43 18.55 -5.72 2.15
N ASN A 44 19.50 -6.00 1.25
CA ASN A 44 19.44 -7.17 0.41
C ASN A 44 19.67 -8.43 1.28
N PRO A 45 18.71 -9.38 1.35
CA PRO A 45 18.84 -10.56 2.20
C PRO A 45 19.93 -11.53 1.72
N ILE A 46 20.34 -11.45 0.45
CA ILE A 46 21.42 -12.27 -0.13
C ILE A 46 22.77 -11.55 0.01
N LYS A 47 22.77 -10.21 -0.02
CA LYS A 47 23.98 -9.38 0.04
C LYS A 47 23.79 -8.23 1.04
N PRO A 48 23.99 -8.45 2.35
CA PRO A 48 23.59 -7.50 3.40
C PRO A 48 24.15 -6.07 3.31
N ASN A 49 25.19 -5.84 2.50
CA ASN A 49 25.78 -4.53 2.26
C ASN A 49 25.14 -3.75 1.09
N GLU A 50 24.17 -4.33 0.40
CA GLU A 50 23.47 -3.70 -0.72
C GLU A 50 22.07 -3.23 -0.33
N ASN A 51 21.68 -2.06 -0.85
CA ASN A 51 20.32 -1.56 -0.78
C ASN A 51 19.54 -2.01 -2.02
N ILE A 52 18.55 -2.89 -1.88
CA ILE A 52 17.72 -3.33 -3.03
C ILE A 52 16.84 -2.22 -3.57
N ALA A 53 16.51 -1.22 -2.74
CA ALA A 53 15.70 -0.07 -3.14
C ALA A 53 16.53 1.04 -3.80
N SER A 54 17.85 0.85 -3.97
CA SER A 54 18.77 1.85 -4.53
C SER A 54 18.39 2.34 -5.94
N ALA A 55 17.75 1.50 -6.75
CA ALA A 55 17.23 1.85 -8.07
C ALA A 55 15.95 2.72 -8.04
N THR A 56 15.42 3.01 -6.85
CA THR A 56 14.22 3.84 -6.70
C THR A 56 14.58 5.30 -6.92
N ASN A 57 14.61 5.72 -8.18
CA ASN A 57 14.98 7.09 -8.58
C ASN A 57 13.96 8.16 -8.10
N SER A 58 12.80 7.73 -7.63
CA SER A 58 11.67 8.59 -7.31
C SER A 58 11.19 8.43 -5.86
N PHE A 59 12.11 8.30 -4.90
CA PHE A 59 11.73 8.23 -3.49
C PHE A 59 10.83 9.40 -3.02
N PRO A 60 11.03 10.67 -3.46
CA PRO A 60 10.09 11.74 -3.14
C PRO A 60 8.65 11.47 -3.60
N ILE A 61 8.48 10.82 -4.77
CA ILE A 61 7.16 10.43 -5.28
C ILE A 61 6.57 9.34 -4.39
N LEU A 62 7.35 8.32 -4.03
CA LEU A 62 6.89 7.25 -3.13
C LEU A 62 6.41 7.80 -1.77
N LEU A 63 7.20 8.69 -1.16
CA LEU A 63 6.83 9.32 0.10
C LEU A 63 5.58 10.22 -0.05
N GLY A 64 5.46 10.92 -1.18
CA GLY A 64 4.25 11.67 -1.54
C GLY A 64 3.03 10.76 -1.61
N SER A 65 3.16 9.60 -2.25
CA SER A 65 2.08 8.61 -2.35
C SER A 65 1.65 8.08 -0.98
N PHE A 66 2.57 7.75 -0.08
CA PHE A 66 2.20 7.32 1.27
C PHE A 66 1.37 8.37 2.02
N LYS A 67 1.76 9.64 1.94
CA LYS A 67 1.02 10.76 2.56
C LYS A 67 -0.36 10.93 1.95
N TRP A 68 -0.44 10.87 0.61
CA TRP A 68 -1.71 11.01 -0.09
C TRP A 68 -2.68 9.87 0.26
N ILE A 69 -2.21 8.62 0.23
CA ILE A 69 -3.03 7.45 0.56
C ILE A 69 -3.51 7.53 2.02
N PHE A 70 -2.63 7.85 2.96
CA PHE A 70 -3.02 8.02 4.37
C PHE A 70 -4.12 9.08 4.52
N ALA A 71 -3.97 10.24 3.88
CA ALA A 71 -4.96 11.31 3.94
C ALA A 71 -6.33 10.88 3.37
N GLU A 72 -6.34 10.17 2.25
CA GLU A 72 -7.57 9.67 1.61
C GLU A 72 -8.26 8.60 2.46
N LEU A 73 -7.48 7.65 2.99
CA LEU A 73 -7.97 6.61 3.90
C LEU A 73 -8.56 7.22 5.17
N HIS A 74 -7.81 8.10 5.83
CA HIS A 74 -8.20 8.73 7.09
C HIS A 74 -9.48 9.57 6.92
N THR A 75 -9.56 10.37 5.85
CA THR A 75 -10.75 11.16 5.53
C THR A 75 -11.96 10.28 5.25
N SER A 76 -11.78 9.17 4.55
CA SER A 76 -12.86 8.24 4.23
C SER A 76 -13.40 7.52 5.47
N VAL A 77 -12.52 7.16 6.41
CA VAL A 77 -12.93 6.59 7.72
C VAL A 77 -13.72 7.62 8.53
N LEU A 78 -13.26 8.88 8.59
CA LEU A 78 -13.93 9.95 9.33
C LEU A 78 -15.30 10.32 8.78
N ARG A 79 -15.51 10.20 7.45
CA ARG A 79 -16.78 10.57 6.81
C ARG A 79 -17.91 9.56 7.03
N GLY A 80 -17.59 8.34 7.48
CA GLY A 80 -18.57 7.26 7.67
C GLY A 80 -19.22 6.81 6.35
N SER A 81 -19.65 5.55 6.27
CA SER A 81 -20.37 5.00 5.12
C SER A 81 -21.79 5.61 5.04
N ASN A 82 -21.92 6.87 4.67
CA ASN A 82 -23.20 7.51 4.45
C ASN A 82 -23.80 7.01 3.12
N GLY A 83 -24.45 5.84 3.17
CA GLY A 83 -25.64 5.44 2.40
C GLY A 83 -25.63 5.43 0.87
N GLY A 84 -24.60 5.91 0.20
CA GLY A 84 -24.44 5.84 -1.26
C GLY A 84 -23.43 4.76 -1.62
N ILE A 85 -23.62 4.11 -2.77
CA ILE A 85 -22.65 3.20 -3.40
C ILE A 85 -21.37 4.02 -3.69
N GLN A 86 -20.54 4.22 -2.68
CA GLN A 86 -19.20 4.75 -2.84
C GLN A 86 -18.32 3.55 -3.19
N GLN A 87 -17.65 3.65 -4.33
CA GLN A 87 -16.51 2.81 -4.68
C GLN A 87 -15.71 2.54 -3.40
N GLY A 88 -15.57 1.26 -3.04
CA GLY A 88 -14.81 0.88 -1.87
C GLY A 88 -13.46 1.59 -1.89
N ILE A 89 -13.00 2.06 -0.73
CA ILE A 89 -11.77 2.83 -0.58
C ILE A 89 -10.58 2.20 -1.33
N LEU A 90 -10.55 0.86 -1.39
CA LEU A 90 -9.59 0.06 -2.17
C LEU A 90 -9.73 0.24 -3.70
N GLY A 91 -10.94 0.38 -4.25
CA GLY A 91 -11.17 0.63 -5.67
C GLY A 91 -10.59 1.96 -6.15
N LYS A 92 -10.77 3.03 -5.36
CA LYS A 92 -10.13 4.34 -5.62
C LYS A 92 -8.60 4.28 -5.53
N LEU A 93 -8.07 3.53 -4.56
CA LEU A 93 -6.63 3.42 -4.32
C LEU A 93 -5.90 2.52 -5.33
N LEU A 94 -6.56 1.48 -5.83
CA LEU A 94 -5.99 0.53 -6.77
C LEU A 94 -6.21 0.94 -8.24
N GLY A 95 -6.88 2.07 -8.48
CA GLY A 95 -7.18 2.56 -9.82
C GLY A 95 -8.17 1.70 -10.58
N PHE A 96 -8.92 0.83 -9.90
CA PHE A 96 -9.96 0.06 -10.56
C PHE A 96 -11.10 0.99 -10.94
N THR A 97 -11.35 1.10 -12.23
CA THR A 97 -12.60 1.68 -12.72
C THR A 97 -13.77 0.84 -12.21
N GLU A 98 -14.93 1.47 -12.02
CA GLU A 98 -16.15 0.78 -11.61
C GLU A 98 -16.54 -0.34 -12.59
N GLU A 99 -16.13 -0.21 -13.86
CA GLU A 99 -16.31 -1.20 -14.91
C GLU A 99 -15.43 -2.44 -14.71
N GLU A 100 -14.19 -2.28 -14.26
CA GLU A 100 -13.29 -3.41 -13.95
C GLU A 100 -13.76 -4.20 -12.72
N LEU A 101 -14.31 -3.52 -11.71
CA LEU A 101 -14.90 -4.17 -10.54
C LEU A 101 -16.19 -4.92 -10.91
N LYS A 102 -17.08 -4.31 -11.72
CA LYS A 102 -18.29 -4.96 -12.25
C LYS A 102 -17.95 -6.15 -13.15
N GLY A 103 -16.88 -6.04 -13.96
CA GLY A 103 -16.40 -7.12 -14.82
C GLY A 103 -15.91 -8.34 -14.02
N ARG A 104 -15.24 -8.12 -12.89
CA ARG A 104 -14.80 -9.19 -11.98
C ARG A 104 -15.97 -9.86 -11.26
N GLU A 105 -16.93 -9.09 -10.74
CA GLU A 105 -18.15 -9.67 -10.15
C GLU A 105 -18.96 -10.46 -11.19
N LEU A 106 -19.09 -9.96 -12.42
CA LEU A 106 -19.79 -10.66 -13.49
C LEU A 106 -19.05 -11.97 -13.85
N HIS A 107 -17.72 -11.93 -13.90
CA HIS A 107 -16.90 -13.11 -14.15
C HIS A 107 -17.04 -14.16 -13.05
N GLU A 108 -17.01 -13.76 -11.77
CA GLU A 108 -17.22 -14.66 -10.63
C GLU A 108 -18.64 -15.27 -10.62
N ARG A 109 -19.67 -14.48 -10.90
CA ARG A 109 -21.06 -14.97 -11.01
C ARG A 109 -21.22 -15.95 -12.17
N LEU A 110 -20.61 -15.66 -13.33
CA LEU A 110 -20.62 -16.55 -14.49
C LEU A 110 -19.84 -17.84 -14.20
N PHE A 111 -18.70 -17.76 -13.52
CA PHE A 111 -17.93 -18.92 -13.09
C PHE A 111 -18.73 -19.78 -12.11
N HIS A 112 -19.33 -19.17 -11.08
CA HIS A 112 -20.19 -19.89 -10.12
C HIS A 112 -21.36 -20.58 -10.82
N ARG A 113 -22.06 -19.88 -11.74
CA ARG A 113 -23.17 -20.44 -12.49
C ARG A 113 -22.75 -21.60 -13.41
N ARG A 114 -21.51 -21.59 -13.90
CA ARG A 114 -20.95 -22.63 -14.77
C ARG A 114 -20.47 -23.85 -13.99
N VAL A 115 -19.97 -23.67 -12.77
CA VAL A 115 -19.40 -24.74 -11.93
C VAL A 115 -20.44 -25.37 -11.00
N PHE A 116 -21.37 -24.57 -10.47
CA PHE A 116 -22.34 -25.01 -9.45
C PHE A 116 -23.79 -25.00 -9.94
N GLY A 117 -24.04 -24.60 -11.19
CA GLY A 117 -25.38 -24.46 -11.74
C GLY A 117 -26.10 -23.18 -11.24
N PRO A 118 -27.27 -22.85 -11.79
CA PRO A 118 -28.08 -21.74 -11.30
C PRO A 118 -28.62 -22.06 -9.89
N VAL A 119 -28.48 -21.12 -8.96
CA VAL A 119 -29.21 -21.10 -7.68
C VAL A 119 -30.67 -20.72 -7.95
#